data_AF-A0A935HKW8-F1
#
_entry.id   AF-A0A935HKW8-F1
#
_cell.length_a   1.000
_cell.length_b   1.000
_cell.length_c   1.000
_cell.angle_alpha   90.00
_cell.angle_beta   90.00
_cell.angle_gamma   90.00
#
_symmetry.space_group_name_H-M   'P 1'
#
loop_
_entity.id
_entity.type
_entity.pdbx_description
1 polymer ?
#
loop_
_entity_poly.entity_id
_entity_poly.type
_entity_poly.pdbx_seq_one_letter_code
_entity_poly.pdbx_strand_id
1 'polypeptide(L)'
;MVKEPNMEEGPYLSGGGYYGISGSRSGNYNFLFLIDMSKKLMKDNLDVNFKIVNEIYGTSKNESWNKGTNGGLIVPGLFAFANSINTIYPTVNYTKPNNKVIGLSGILNFAWKNQLFLELTGRNDWVSTLLYQTWIKGGANNWSVFYPSANLSWVFTDTYRDALPDLISFGEITCLCFSCWYGYWVIWNKLRCWRF
;
A
#
# COMPACT_ATOMS: atom_id res chain seq x y z
N MET A 1 -54.00 -13.17 58.13
CA MET A 1 -52.62 -13.15 57.62
C MET A 1 -52.61 -14.00 56.36
N VAL A 2 -52.56 -13.35 55.19
CA VAL A 2 -52.42 -14.05 53.91
C VAL A 2 -50.93 -14.41 53.80
N LYS A 3 -50.61 -15.70 53.79
CA LYS A 3 -49.26 -16.18 53.51
C LYS A 3 -48.91 -15.81 52.08
N GLU A 4 -47.80 -15.10 51.90
CA GLU A 4 -47.19 -14.89 50.59
C GLU A 4 -46.85 -16.26 50.00
N PRO A 5 -47.18 -16.52 48.72
CA PRO A 5 -46.80 -17.76 48.07
C PRO A 5 -45.29 -17.78 47.93
N ASN A 6 -44.66 -18.82 48.49
CA ASN A 6 -43.26 -19.13 48.27
C ASN A 6 -43.03 -19.20 46.76
N MET A 7 -42.18 -18.33 46.25
CA MET A 7 -41.66 -18.47 44.88
C MET A 7 -40.80 -19.74 44.90
N GLU A 8 -41.37 -20.85 44.46
CA GLU A 8 -40.59 -22.05 44.15
C GLU A 8 -39.55 -21.65 43.10
N GLU A 9 -38.28 -21.78 43.45
CA GLU A 9 -37.18 -21.71 42.48
C GLU A 9 -37.41 -22.84 41.47
N GLY A 10 -38.01 -22.49 40.33
CA GLY A 10 -38.12 -23.38 39.19
C GLY A 10 -36.72 -23.86 38.78
N PRO A 11 -36.60 -25.08 38.23
CA PRO A 11 -35.30 -25.65 37.92
C PRO A 11 -34.58 -24.71 36.96
N TYR A 12 -33.48 -24.10 37.42
CA TYR A 12 -32.55 -23.39 36.55
C TYR A 12 -32.19 -24.40 35.45
N LEU A 13 -32.73 -24.20 34.24
CA LEU A 13 -32.38 -25.01 33.08
C LEU A 13 -30.89 -24.80 32.85
N SER A 14 -30.09 -25.73 33.38
CA SER A 14 -28.66 -25.81 33.19
C SER A 14 -28.42 -25.96 31.68
N GLY A 15 -27.98 -24.88 31.04
CA GLY A 15 -27.71 -24.83 29.60
C GLY A 15 -28.48 -23.77 28.80
N GLY A 16 -28.76 -22.59 29.37
CA GLY A 16 -29.28 -21.45 28.63
C GLY A 16 -28.33 -21.02 27.49
N GLY A 17 -28.91 -20.60 26.35
CA GLY A 17 -28.18 -20.22 25.14
C GLY A 17 -27.10 -19.14 25.35
N TYR A 18 -26.24 -18.95 24.36
CA TYR A 18 -25.13 -17.99 24.42
C TYR A 18 -25.42 -16.75 23.57
N TYR A 19 -25.12 -15.57 24.12
CA TYR A 19 -25.12 -14.31 23.37
C TYR A 19 -23.75 -13.66 23.44
N GLY A 20 -23.15 -13.41 22.28
CA GLY A 20 -21.85 -12.77 22.19
C GLY A 20 -21.73 -11.89 20.96
N ILE A 21 -20.93 -10.84 21.10
CA ILE A 21 -20.52 -9.96 20.01
C ILE A 21 -19.00 -9.91 19.98
N SER A 22 -18.46 -9.81 18.78
CA SER A 22 -17.04 -9.57 18.57
C SER A 22 -16.85 -8.59 17.43
N GLY A 23 -15.79 -7.81 17.50
CA GLY A 23 -15.41 -6.92 16.43
C GLY A 23 -13.90 -6.87 16.28
N SER A 24 -13.47 -6.54 15.07
CA SER A 24 -12.10 -6.15 14.79
C SER A 24 -12.11 -4.79 14.11
N ARG A 25 -11.13 -3.96 14.45
CA ARG A 25 -10.86 -2.70 13.80
C ARG A 25 -9.43 -2.75 13.28
N SER A 26 -9.31 -2.67 11.97
CA SER A 26 -8.04 -2.47 11.29
C SER A 26 -8.11 -1.19 10.48
N GLY A 27 -6.96 -0.56 10.27
CA GLY A 27 -6.87 0.62 9.42
C GLY A 27 -5.51 0.68 8.74
N ASN A 28 -5.48 1.36 7.61
CA ASN A 28 -4.26 1.77 6.93
C ASN A 28 -4.32 3.27 6.73
N TYR A 29 -3.16 3.91 6.63
CA TYR A 29 -3.07 5.30 6.21
C TYR A 29 -2.08 5.41 5.06
N ASN A 30 -2.40 6.29 4.11
CA ASN A 30 -1.50 6.72 3.04
C ASN A 30 -1.60 8.24 2.97
N PHE A 31 -0.46 8.91 3.01
CA PHE A 31 -0.31 10.33 2.76
C PHE A 31 0.63 10.53 1.58
N LEU A 32 0.14 11.25 0.56
CA LEU A 32 0.88 11.54 -0.65
C LEU A 32 1.04 13.06 -0.78
N PHE A 33 2.28 13.50 -0.94
CA PHE A 33 2.62 14.87 -1.28
C PHE A 33 3.32 14.90 -2.65
N LEU A 34 2.80 15.71 -3.56
CA LEU A 34 3.28 15.81 -4.93
C LEU A 34 3.55 17.28 -5.28
N ILE A 35 4.75 17.54 -5.78
CA ILE A 35 5.09 18.78 -6.49
C ILE A 35 5.35 18.39 -7.94
N ASP A 36 4.68 19.05 -8.88
CA ASP A 36 4.85 18.86 -10.32
C ASP A 36 5.13 20.23 -10.98
N MET A 37 6.27 20.33 -11.65
CA MET A 37 6.71 21.54 -12.34
C MET A 37 7.03 21.18 -13.78
N SER A 38 6.46 21.93 -14.73
CA SER A 38 6.76 21.77 -16.15
C SER A 38 7.21 23.09 -16.76
N LYS A 39 8.20 23.04 -17.63
CA LYS A 39 8.70 24.20 -18.35
C LYS A 39 9.17 23.81 -19.75
N LYS A 40 8.71 24.56 -20.75
CA LYS A 40 9.22 24.49 -22.12
C LYS A 40 10.44 25.39 -22.25
N LEU A 41 11.49 24.86 -22.85
CA LEU A 41 12.79 25.49 -23.04
C LEU A 41 13.21 25.38 -24.52
N MET A 42 14.19 26.20 -24.93
CA MET A 42 14.74 26.20 -26.29
C MET A 42 13.70 26.38 -27.40
N LYS A 43 12.93 27.48 -27.36
CA LYS A 43 11.88 27.81 -28.34
C LYS A 43 10.88 26.64 -28.52
N ASP A 44 10.41 26.09 -27.41
CA ASP A 44 9.43 24.99 -27.36
C ASP A 44 9.89 23.65 -27.98
N ASN A 45 11.20 23.48 -28.22
CA ASN A 45 11.75 22.21 -28.70
C ASN A 45 12.10 21.24 -27.56
N LEU A 46 12.23 21.72 -26.32
CA LEU A 46 12.55 20.88 -25.17
C LEU A 46 11.54 21.11 -24.06
N ASP A 47 10.73 20.10 -23.78
CA ASP A 47 9.80 20.09 -22.65
C ASP A 47 10.49 19.39 -21.48
N VAL A 48 10.67 20.11 -20.37
CA VAL A 48 11.23 19.58 -19.13
C VAL A 48 10.13 19.52 -18.09
N ASN A 49 9.95 18.35 -17.47
CA ASN A 49 9.03 18.15 -16.37
C ASN A 49 9.77 17.54 -15.18
N PHE A 50 9.55 18.10 -14.00
CA PHE A 50 10.15 17.66 -12.76
C PHE A 50 9.06 17.40 -11.73
N LYS A 51 9.11 16.22 -11.11
CA LYS A 51 8.17 15.82 -10.06
C LYS A 51 8.92 15.37 -8.83
N ILE A 52 8.45 15.79 -7.67
CA ILE A 52 8.85 15.25 -6.38
C ILE A 52 7.61 14.62 -5.76
N VAL A 53 7.72 13.35 -5.39
CA VAL A 53 6.66 12.58 -4.75
C VAL A 53 7.15 12.10 -3.40
N ASN A 54 6.50 12.49 -2.32
CA ASN A 54 6.70 11.90 -1.01
C ASN A 54 5.47 11.08 -0.62
N GLU A 55 5.71 9.85 -0.18
CA GLU A 55 4.66 8.92 0.19
C GLU A 55 4.93 8.38 1.60
N ILE A 56 3.97 8.51 2.49
CA ILE A 56 4.03 7.95 3.84
C ILE A 56 2.86 7.00 4.00
N TYR A 57 3.15 5.72 4.19
CA TYR A 57 2.10 4.72 4.38
C TYR A 57 2.42 3.76 5.50
N GLY A 58 1.37 3.19 6.09
CA GLY A 58 1.53 2.22 7.16
C GLY A 58 0.23 1.62 7.64
N THR A 59 0.39 0.66 8.54
CA THR A 59 -0.71 0.02 9.26
C THR A 59 -1.05 0.84 10.50
N SER A 60 -2.33 1.07 10.74
CA SER A 60 -2.84 1.61 12.01
C SER A 60 -2.88 0.51 13.06
N LYS A 61 -3.13 0.88 14.33
CA LYS A 61 -3.34 -0.10 15.40
C LYS A 61 -4.51 -1.03 15.03
N ASN A 62 -4.30 -2.33 15.16
CA ASN A 62 -5.39 -3.30 15.07
C ASN A 62 -5.91 -3.56 16.49
N GLU A 63 -7.22 -3.52 16.64
CA GLU A 63 -7.91 -3.83 17.89
C GLU A 63 -8.92 -4.93 17.61
N SER A 64 -8.91 -5.99 18.41
CA SER A 64 -9.98 -6.98 18.40
C SER A 64 -10.59 -7.08 19.79
N TRP A 65 -11.91 -7.17 19.83
CA TRP A 65 -12.64 -7.25 21.08
C TRP A 65 -13.72 -8.33 20.97
N ASN A 66 -13.94 -9.01 22.08
CA ASN A 66 -14.99 -9.99 22.23
C ASN A 66 -15.68 -9.76 23.57
N LYS A 67 -17.01 -9.85 23.56
CA LYS A 67 -17.84 -9.78 24.75
C LYS A 67 -19.00 -10.75 24.58
N GLY A 68 -19.17 -11.65 25.54
CA GLY A 68 -20.32 -12.55 25.56
C GLY A 68 -20.76 -12.93 26.97
N THR A 69 -21.97 -13.45 27.06
CA THR A 69 -22.56 -13.97 28.29
C THR A 69 -21.74 -15.16 28.81
N ASN A 70 -21.59 -15.27 30.13
CA ASN A 70 -20.81 -16.29 30.80
C ASN A 70 -21.74 -17.24 31.56
N GLY A 71 -21.67 -18.54 31.26
CA GLY A 71 -22.56 -19.56 31.85
C GLY A 71 -23.95 -19.68 31.19
N GLY A 72 -24.27 -18.85 30.19
CA GLY A 72 -25.55 -18.86 29.47
C GLY A 72 -26.45 -17.67 29.81
N LEU A 73 -27.65 -17.64 29.22
CA LEU A 73 -28.68 -16.65 29.51
C LEU A 73 -29.53 -17.04 30.73
N ILE A 74 -29.80 -16.08 31.62
CA ILE A 74 -30.70 -16.30 32.78
C ILE A 74 -32.13 -16.56 32.29
N VAL A 75 -32.64 -15.68 31.42
CA VAL A 75 -33.95 -15.84 30.75
C VAL A 75 -33.74 -16.24 29.29
N PRO A 76 -34.23 -17.42 28.85
CA PRO A 76 -34.15 -17.83 27.45
C PRO A 76 -34.86 -16.83 26.51
N GLY A 77 -34.25 -16.54 25.35
CA GLY A 77 -34.82 -15.67 24.32
C GLY A 77 -34.58 -14.16 24.51
N LEU A 78 -34.01 -13.73 25.64
CA LEU A 78 -33.63 -12.34 25.89
C LEU A 78 -32.12 -12.12 25.65
N PHE A 79 -31.77 -11.55 24.50
CA PHE A 79 -30.37 -11.32 24.10
C PHE A 79 -29.83 -9.99 24.64
N ALA A 80 -29.38 -10.00 25.90
CA ALA A 80 -28.76 -8.85 26.54
C ALA A 80 -27.57 -9.29 27.40
N PHE A 81 -26.51 -8.47 27.47
CA PHE A 81 -25.35 -8.77 28.34
C PHE A 81 -25.72 -8.76 29.83
N ALA A 82 -26.70 -7.97 30.23
CA ALA A 82 -27.22 -7.98 31.60
C ALA A 82 -27.93 -9.30 31.96
N ASN A 83 -28.33 -10.10 30.96
CA ASN A 83 -29.00 -11.37 31.12
C ASN A 83 -28.02 -12.56 31.19
N SER A 84 -26.83 -12.35 31.76
CA SER A 84 -25.77 -13.36 31.89
C SER A 84 -25.80 -13.99 33.28
N ILE A 85 -25.70 -15.32 33.35
CA ILE A 85 -25.71 -16.05 34.64
C ILE A 85 -24.51 -15.66 35.52
N ASN A 86 -23.32 -15.59 34.92
CA ASN A 86 -22.11 -15.16 35.61
C ASN A 86 -21.66 -13.78 35.14
N THR A 87 -20.79 -13.14 35.92
CA THR A 87 -20.11 -11.89 35.54
C THR A 87 -19.41 -12.04 34.19
N ILE A 88 -19.62 -11.07 33.31
CA ILE A 88 -19.00 -11.02 31.98
C ILE A 88 -17.60 -10.41 32.07
N TYR A 89 -16.63 -11.07 31.46
CA TYR A 89 -15.27 -10.56 31.28
C TYR A 89 -15.01 -10.27 29.80
N PRO A 90 -15.08 -9.01 29.34
CA PRO A 90 -14.75 -8.68 27.96
C PRO A 90 -13.25 -8.88 27.72
N THR A 91 -12.90 -9.40 26.55
CA THR A 91 -11.50 -9.54 26.12
C THR A 91 -11.21 -8.49 25.05
N VAL A 92 -10.15 -7.70 25.24
CA VAL A 92 -9.66 -6.74 24.24
C VAL A 92 -8.19 -7.00 23.97
N ASN A 93 -7.85 -7.21 22.71
CA ASN A 93 -6.50 -7.41 22.24
C ASN A 93 -6.07 -6.24 21.35
N TYR A 94 -4.88 -5.72 21.62
CA TYR A 94 -4.26 -4.66 20.84
C TYR A 94 -3.02 -5.19 20.13
N THR A 95 -2.98 -5.05 18.81
CA THR A 95 -1.77 -5.27 18.02
C THR A 95 -1.18 -3.91 17.63
N LYS A 96 0.09 -3.70 18.00
CA LYS A 96 0.82 -2.48 17.67
C LYS A 96 0.96 -2.33 16.14
N PRO A 97 1.08 -1.09 15.63
CA PRO A 97 1.44 -0.85 14.23
C PRO A 97 2.77 -1.54 13.94
N ASN A 98 2.83 -2.35 12.88
CA ASN A 98 4.04 -3.12 12.58
C ASN A 98 4.82 -2.53 11.40
N ASN A 99 4.12 -1.85 10.47
CA ASN A 99 4.71 -1.43 9.20
C ASN A 99 4.50 0.06 8.99
N LYS A 100 5.58 0.83 8.87
CA LYS A 100 5.61 2.22 8.42
C LYS A 100 6.70 2.38 7.37
N VAL A 101 6.36 3.00 6.26
CA VAL A 101 7.28 3.32 5.17
C VAL A 101 7.18 4.81 4.84
N ILE A 102 8.33 5.44 4.62
CA ILE A 102 8.45 6.81 4.11
C ILE A 102 9.24 6.72 2.81
N GLY A 103 8.60 6.97 1.68
CA GLY A 103 9.23 7.01 0.35
C GLY A 103 9.39 8.44 -0.15
N LEU A 104 10.55 8.75 -0.72
CA LEU A 104 10.79 10.01 -1.43
C LEU A 104 11.27 9.70 -2.84
N SER A 105 10.54 10.17 -3.84
CA SER A 105 10.83 9.95 -5.26
C SER A 105 11.05 11.28 -5.96
N GLY A 106 12.09 11.35 -6.78
CA GLY A 106 12.31 12.41 -7.76
C GLY A 106 12.19 11.83 -9.16
N ILE A 107 11.44 12.52 -10.03
CA ILE A 107 11.23 12.16 -11.42
C ILE A 107 11.60 13.36 -12.28
N LEU A 108 12.49 13.14 -13.25
CA LEU A 108 12.90 14.13 -14.23
C LEU A 108 12.56 13.60 -15.62
N ASN A 109 11.72 14.33 -16.34
CA ASN A 109 11.26 14.02 -17.67
C ASN A 109 11.79 15.07 -18.64
N PHE A 110 12.40 14.61 -19.73
CA PHE A 110 12.86 15.43 -20.84
C PHE A 110 12.20 14.92 -22.11
N ALA A 111 11.55 15.80 -22.85
CA ALA A 111 10.97 15.50 -24.15
C ALA A 111 11.51 16.48 -25.19
N TRP A 112 12.26 15.97 -26.15
CA TRP A 112 12.84 16.77 -27.23
C TRP A 112 12.01 16.60 -28.50
N LYS A 113 11.43 17.71 -28.97
CA LYS A 113 10.63 17.84 -30.20
C LYS A 113 9.52 16.79 -30.34
N ASN A 114 9.03 16.24 -29.22
CA ASN A 114 8.11 15.11 -29.17
C ASN A 114 8.62 13.83 -29.87
N GLN A 115 9.94 13.70 -30.06
CA GLN A 115 10.55 12.54 -30.74
C GLN A 115 11.40 11.70 -29.78
N LEU A 116 12.13 12.35 -28.88
CA LEU A 116 13.03 11.69 -27.94
C LEU A 116 12.59 12.01 -26.51
N PHE A 117 12.34 10.97 -25.72
CA PHE A 117 11.85 11.04 -24.36
C PHE A 117 12.84 10.36 -23.42
N LEU A 118 13.30 11.08 -22.41
CA LEU A 118 14.16 10.56 -21.36
C LEU A 118 13.50 10.82 -20.00
N GLU A 119 13.21 9.77 -19.26
CA GLU A 119 12.73 9.83 -17.89
C GLU A 119 13.80 9.23 -16.96
N LEU A 120 14.20 10.00 -15.96
CA LEU A 120 15.09 9.59 -14.89
C LEU A 120 14.29 9.60 -13.59
N THR A 121 14.22 8.46 -12.93
CA THR A 121 13.46 8.32 -11.69
C THR A 121 14.37 7.75 -10.61
N GLY A 122 14.43 8.42 -9.45
CA GLY A 122 15.14 7.95 -8.27
C GLY A 122 14.22 7.97 -7.06
N ARG A 123 14.01 6.81 -6.43
CA ARG A 123 13.18 6.66 -5.23
C ARG A 123 13.99 6.14 -4.06
N ASN A 124 13.86 6.74 -2.89
CA ASN A 124 14.43 6.24 -1.65
C ASN A 124 13.33 5.92 -0.65
N ASP A 125 13.25 4.67 -0.19
CA ASP A 125 12.28 4.22 0.81
C ASP A 125 12.96 3.95 2.15
N TRP A 126 12.36 4.49 3.20
CA TRP A 126 12.71 4.22 4.59
C TRP A 126 11.66 3.31 5.24
N VAL A 127 12.05 2.08 5.60
CA VAL A 127 11.12 1.02 6.01
C VAL A 127 11.37 0.59 7.45
N SER A 128 10.34 0.58 8.30
CA SER A 128 10.46 0.21 9.72
C SER A 128 10.69 -1.28 9.98
N THR A 129 10.37 -2.14 9.01
CA THR A 129 10.43 -3.60 9.12
C THR A 129 11.64 -4.24 8.46
N LEU A 130 12.61 -3.45 7.98
CA LEU A 130 13.76 -4.00 7.26
C LEU A 130 14.63 -4.82 8.23
N LEU A 131 14.42 -6.14 8.21
CA LEU A 131 15.26 -7.11 8.88
C LEU A 131 16.71 -6.85 8.47
N TYR A 132 17.58 -6.61 9.45
CA TYR A 132 19.02 -6.49 9.25
C TYR A 132 19.51 -7.66 8.40
N GLN A 133 20.00 -7.39 7.19
CA GLN A 133 20.61 -8.43 6.38
C GLN A 133 22.02 -8.69 6.91
N THR A 134 22.11 -9.57 7.89
CA THR A 134 23.37 -10.04 8.51
C THR A 134 24.33 -10.72 7.51
N TRP A 135 23.91 -10.94 6.26
CA TRP A 135 24.70 -11.58 5.19
C TRP A 135 25.30 -10.59 4.16
N ILE A 136 25.08 -9.28 4.29
CA ILE A 136 25.72 -8.27 3.41
C ILE A 136 27.03 -7.78 4.05
N LYS A 137 28.18 -8.24 3.52
CA LYS A 137 29.50 -7.70 3.89
C LYS A 137 29.59 -6.23 3.46
N GLY A 138 29.55 -5.32 4.44
CA GLY A 138 29.56 -3.86 4.22
C GLY A 138 28.20 -3.17 4.38
N GLY A 139 27.15 -3.91 4.77
CA GLY A 139 25.81 -3.39 5.01
C GLY A 139 25.79 -2.45 6.21
N ALA A 140 26.00 -1.15 5.97
CA ALA A 140 25.78 -0.14 6.97
C ALA A 140 24.31 -0.18 7.42
N ASN A 141 24.14 0.07 8.71
CA ASN A 141 22.94 0.01 9.53
C ASN A 141 21.81 0.97 9.08
N ASN A 142 21.35 0.89 7.84
CA ASN A 142 20.50 1.93 7.25
C ASN A 142 19.15 1.36 6.83
N TRP A 143 18.10 1.87 7.47
CA TRP A 143 16.68 1.62 7.24
C TRP A 143 16.21 2.20 5.90
N SER A 144 17.10 2.38 4.91
CA SER A 144 16.96 3.16 3.67
C SER A 144 17.31 2.31 2.45
N VAL A 145 16.45 2.28 1.44
CA VAL A 145 16.66 1.56 0.18
C VAL A 145 16.44 2.49 -1.01
N PHE A 146 17.45 2.64 -1.87
CA PHE A 146 17.42 3.51 -3.04
C PHE A 146 17.23 2.73 -4.35
N TYR A 147 16.30 3.18 -5.17
CA TYR A 147 15.87 2.61 -6.44
C TYR A 147 16.03 3.63 -7.57
N PRO A 148 17.19 3.67 -8.23
CA PRO A 148 17.36 4.43 -9.47
C PRO A 148 16.82 3.67 -10.68
N SER A 149 16.29 4.43 -11.63
CA SER A 149 15.80 3.94 -12.91
C SER A 149 15.91 5.01 -13.99
N ALA A 150 16.10 4.53 -15.22
CA ALA A 150 16.16 5.37 -16.40
C ALA A 150 15.33 4.71 -17.50
N ASN A 151 14.52 5.51 -18.17
CA ASN A 151 13.71 5.14 -19.31
C ASN A 151 14.05 6.07 -20.48
N LEU A 152 14.43 5.49 -21.61
CA LEU A 152 14.70 6.20 -22.84
C LEU A 152 13.75 5.68 -23.92
N SER A 153 12.95 6.56 -24.51
CA SER A 153 12.08 6.27 -25.63
C SER A 153 12.42 7.17 -26.81
N TRP A 154 12.46 6.61 -28.01
CA TRP A 154 12.69 7.33 -29.25
C TRP A 154 11.70 6.92 -30.33
N VAL A 155 10.90 7.89 -30.77
CA VAL A 155 10.00 7.79 -31.92
C VAL A 155 10.79 8.12 -33.19
N PHE A 156 11.54 7.13 -33.68
CA PHE A 156 12.41 7.28 -34.85
C PHE A 156 11.63 7.59 -36.13
N THR A 157 10.35 7.22 -36.18
CA THR A 157 9.46 7.49 -37.33
C THR A 157 9.23 8.98 -37.57
N ASP A 158 9.13 9.79 -36.50
CA ASP A 158 9.02 11.24 -36.64
C ASP A 158 10.37 11.89 -36.98
N THR A 159 11.49 11.28 -36.58
CA THR A 159 12.84 11.78 -36.93
C THR A 159 13.20 11.52 -38.40
N TYR A 160 12.80 10.38 -38.97
CA TYR A 160 13.14 9.97 -40.34
C TYR A 160 11.94 9.95 -41.28
N ARG A 161 10.92 10.74 -41.01
CA ARG A 161 9.67 10.75 -41.78
C ARG A 161 9.86 10.94 -43.28
N ASP A 162 10.86 11.73 -43.67
CA ASP A 162 11.19 11.98 -45.09
C ASP A 162 11.98 10.85 -45.76
N ALA A 163 12.58 9.95 -44.99
CA ALA A 163 13.43 8.86 -45.47
C ALA A 163 12.78 7.47 -45.32
N LEU A 164 11.62 7.37 -44.68
CA LEU A 164 10.88 6.13 -44.46
C LEU A 164 9.78 5.97 -45.52
N PRO A 165 9.54 4.75 -46.03
CA PRO A 165 8.42 4.51 -46.94
C PRO A 165 7.09 4.70 -46.21
N ASP A 166 6.05 5.17 -46.92
CA ASP A 166 4.67 5.39 -46.41
C ASP A 166 4.04 4.17 -45.72
N LEU A 167 4.65 3.00 -45.90
CA LEU A 167 4.25 1.75 -45.25
C LEU A 167 4.48 1.74 -43.73
N ILE A 168 5.37 2.57 -43.19
CA ILE A 168 5.67 2.65 -41.75
C ILE A 168 5.07 3.93 -41.17
N SER A 169 3.89 3.82 -40.56
CA SER A 169 3.16 4.96 -40.00
C SER A 169 3.60 5.37 -38.59
N PHE A 170 4.07 4.43 -37.77
CA PHE A 170 4.56 4.70 -36.42
C PHE A 170 5.54 3.63 -35.96
N GLY A 171 6.58 4.06 -35.23
CA GLY A 171 7.61 3.20 -34.70
C GLY A 171 8.37 3.91 -33.59
N GLU A 172 8.49 3.20 -32.46
CA GLU A 172 9.13 3.67 -31.24
C GLU A 172 10.05 2.57 -30.69
N ILE A 173 11.23 2.98 -30.22
CA ILE A 173 12.17 2.12 -29.50
C ILE A 173 12.23 2.62 -28.06
N THR A 174 11.97 1.72 -27.11
CA THR A 174 12.04 2.03 -25.68
C THR A 174 13.04 1.10 -24.99
N CYS A 175 13.91 1.70 -24.19
CA CYS A 175 14.88 1.01 -23.34
C CYS A 175 14.63 1.42 -21.88
N LEU A 176 14.41 0.42 -21.03
CA LEU A 176 14.18 0.59 -19.61
C LEU A 176 15.29 -0.09 -18.84
N CYS A 177 15.91 0.67 -17.93
CA CYS A 177 16.95 0.19 -17.05
C CYS A 177 16.57 0.47 -15.61
N PHE A 178 16.40 -0.60 -14.83
CA PHE A 178 16.13 -0.53 -13.40
C PHE A 178 17.28 -1.20 -12.68
N SER A 179 17.88 -0.55 -11.67
CA SER A 179 18.78 -1.28 -10.79
C SER A 179 17.94 -2.12 -9.85
N CYS A 180 17.91 -3.43 -10.07
CA CYS A 180 17.43 -4.36 -9.07
C CYS A 180 18.56 -4.57 -8.05
N TRP A 181 18.20 -4.63 -6.78
CA TRP A 181 19.02 -4.61 -5.57
C TRP A 181 20.02 -5.78 -5.43
N TYR A 182 20.91 -5.93 -6.41
CA TYR A 182 21.92 -6.98 -6.51
C TYR A 182 23.15 -6.58 -7.35
N GLY A 183 23.33 -5.29 -7.67
CA GLY A 183 24.50 -4.83 -8.44
C GLY A 183 24.53 -5.25 -9.90
N TYR A 184 23.41 -5.76 -10.45
CA TYR A 184 23.26 -6.08 -11.87
C TYR A 184 22.25 -5.14 -12.53
N TRP A 185 22.66 -4.51 -13.63
CA TRP A 185 21.77 -3.77 -14.51
C TRP A 185 20.97 -4.77 -15.35
N VAL A 186 19.64 -4.77 -15.22
CA VAL A 186 18.77 -5.54 -16.10
C VAL A 186 18.23 -4.59 -17.18
N ILE A 187 18.73 -4.74 -18.40
CA ILE A 187 18.28 -4.00 -19.58
C ILE A 187 17.14 -4.79 -20.22
N TRP A 188 15.95 -4.20 -20.29
CA TRP A 188 14.85 -4.71 -21.10
C TRP A 188 14.71 -3.86 -22.36
N ASN A 189 14.96 -4.45 -23.54
CA ASN A 189 14.65 -3.84 -24.83
C ASN A 189 13.27 -4.31 -25.29
N LYS A 190 12.33 -3.39 -25.49
CA LYS A 190 11.01 -3.72 -26.03
C LYS A 190 10.78 -2.93 -27.32
N LEU A 191 10.76 -3.64 -28.44
CA LEU A 191 10.33 -3.11 -29.74
C LEU A 191 8.80 -3.24 -29.83
N ARG A 192 8.11 -2.13 -30.07
CA ARG A 192 6.67 -2.11 -30.41
C ARG A 192 6.49 -1.47 -31.78
N CYS A 193 6.12 -2.28 -32.77
CA CYS A 193 5.60 -1.79 -34.04
C CYS A 193 4.08 -1.95 -34.02
N TRP A 194 3.35 -0.87 -34.31
CA TRP A 194 1.91 -0.91 -34.56
C TRP A 194 1.66 -0.62 -36.04
N ARG A 195 0.70 -1.33 -36.63
CA ARG A 195 0.23 -1.14 -37.98
C ARG A 195 -1.21 -0.64 -37.90
N PHE A 196 -1.47 0.55 -38.45
CA PHE A 196 -2.82 1.03 -38.73
C PHE A 196 -3.10 0.85 -40.21
#